data_AF-A0A5S4FRP8-F1
#
_entry.id   AF-A0A5S4FRP8-F1
#
_cell.length_a   1.000
_cell.length_b   1.000
_cell.length_c   1.000
_cell.angle_alpha   90.00
_cell.angle_beta   90.00
_cell.angle_gamma   90.00
#
_symmetry.space_group_name_H-M   'P 1'
#
loop_
_entity.id
_entity.type
_entity.pdbx_description
1 polymer ?
#
loop_
_entity_poly.entity_id
_entity_poly.type
_entity_poly.pdbx_seq_one_letter_code
_entity_poly.pdbx_strand_id
1 'polypeptide(L)'
;MQQSPGGWRSSGGYNAALIAELVGPDGLVISVDIDPFVTERANRFLAETGYPHVKVVLGDAEHAADELGPFDVILVTIGAWDCPWAACWRPAAG
;
A
#
# COMPACT_ATOMS: atom_id res chain seq x y z
N MET A 1 -6.16 5.18 18.14
CA MET A 1 -7.33 5.86 17.54
C MET A 1 -8.40 4.80 17.31
N GLN A 2 -9.47 4.76 18.11
CA GLN A 2 -10.47 3.68 18.03
C GLN A 2 -11.42 3.98 16.86
N GLN A 3 -11.56 3.04 15.93
CA GLN A 3 -12.37 3.22 14.72
C GLN A 3 -13.86 3.23 15.07
N SER A 4 -14.58 4.27 14.64
CA SER A 4 -16.03 4.40 14.82
C SER A 4 -16.79 3.35 13.98
N PRO A 5 -17.91 2.79 14.47
CA PRO A 5 -18.75 1.87 13.72
C PRO A 5 -19.54 2.65 12.65
N GLY A 6 -18.90 2.94 11.52
CA GLY A 6 -19.44 3.83 10.50
C GLY A 6 -18.45 4.16 9.38
N GLY A 7 -17.71 3.14 8.93
CA GLY A 7 -16.97 3.01 7.67
C GLY A 7 -16.62 4.25 6.85
N TRP A 8 -15.53 4.94 7.21
CA TRP A 8 -14.64 5.49 6.18
C TRP A 8 -13.60 4.42 5.85
N ARG A 9 -14.03 3.45 5.04
CA ARG A 9 -13.15 2.36 4.59
C ARG A 9 -12.28 2.90 3.45
N SER A 10 -10.98 2.62 3.52
CA SER A 10 -10.00 2.93 2.46
C SER A 10 -10.52 2.56 1.06
N SER A 11 -10.06 3.24 0.02
CA SER A 11 -10.67 3.30 -1.33
C SER A 11 -10.71 1.98 -2.11
N GLY A 12 -10.28 0.85 -1.53
CA GLY A 12 -10.28 -0.46 -2.20
C GLY A 12 -9.22 -0.58 -3.27
N GLY A 13 -8.06 0.06 -3.09
CA GLY A 13 -6.92 -0.07 -3.99
C GLY A 13 -6.79 1.03 -5.06
N TYR A 14 -7.65 2.05 -5.07
CA TYR A 14 -7.62 3.10 -6.11
C TYR A 14 -6.27 3.83 -6.21
N ASN A 15 -5.69 4.23 -5.07
CA ASN A 15 -4.37 4.86 -5.07
C ASN A 15 -3.29 3.93 -5.62
N ALA A 16 -3.36 2.63 -5.27
CA ALA A 16 -2.40 1.64 -5.74
C ALA A 16 -2.51 1.41 -7.27
N ALA A 17 -3.73 1.42 -7.82
CA ALA A 17 -3.96 1.37 -9.26
C ALA A 17 -3.39 2.60 -9.98
N LEU A 18 -3.62 3.81 -9.46
CA LEU A 18 -3.05 5.03 -10.04
C LEU A 18 -1.52 5.03 -10.00
N ILE A 19 -0.92 4.56 -8.90
CA ILE A 19 0.54 4.43 -8.79
C ILE A 19 1.06 3.38 -9.77
N ALA A 20 0.32 2.29 -10.00
CA ALA A 20 0.70 1.26 -10.97
C ALA A 20 0.83 1.83 -12.40
N GLU A 21 -0.05 2.74 -12.79
CA GLU A 21 0.07 3.48 -14.06
C GLU A 21 1.33 4.35 -14.12
N LEU A 22 1.74 4.96 -13.00
CA LEU A 22 2.90 5.84 -12.94
C LEU A 22 4.23 5.08 -13.01
N VAL A 23 4.32 3.92 -12.33
CA VAL A 23 5.55 3.11 -12.33
C VAL A 23 5.69 2.26 -13.59
N GLY A 24 4.61 2.11 -14.36
CA GLY A 24 4.59 1.34 -15.60
C GLY A 24 4.61 -0.18 -15.38
N PRO A 25 4.61 -0.97 -16.46
CA PRO A 25 4.44 -2.43 -16.41
C PRO A 25 5.57 -3.17 -15.70
N ASP A 26 6.78 -2.60 -15.68
CA ASP A 26 7.95 -3.18 -15.01
C ASP A 26 8.07 -2.73 -13.53
N GLY A 27 7.22 -1.78 -13.11
CA GLY A 27 7.19 -1.27 -11.75
C GLY A 27 6.41 -2.18 -10.81
N LEU A 28 6.76 -2.14 -9.52
CA LEU A 28 6.07 -2.88 -8.47
C LEU A 28 5.36 -1.94 -7.51
N VAL A 29 4.08 -2.20 -7.26
CA VAL A 29 3.31 -1.50 -6.23
C VAL A 29 2.96 -2.49 -5.12
N ILE A 30 3.27 -2.11 -3.89
CA ILE A 30 2.88 -2.83 -2.68
C ILE A 30 2.01 -1.89 -1.84
N SER A 31 0.81 -2.35 -1.49
CA SER A 31 -0.13 -1.64 -0.61
C SER A 31 -0.33 -2.45 0.66
N VAL A 32 -0.08 -1.86 1.83
CA VAL A 32 -0.24 -2.53 3.13
C VAL A 32 -1.43 -1.93 3.86
N ASP A 33 -2.28 -2.77 4.46
CA ASP A 33 -3.34 -2.34 5.38
C ASP A 33 -3.52 -3.39 6.49
N ILE A 34 -3.90 -2.96 7.69
CA ILE A 34 -4.09 -3.82 8.86
C ILE A 34 -5.49 -4.45 8.91
N ASP A 35 -6.47 -3.89 8.19
CA ASP A 35 -7.84 -4.41 8.16
C ASP A 35 -8.00 -5.49 7.06
N PRO A 36 -8.29 -6.76 7.40
CA PRO A 36 -8.51 -7.82 6.43
C PRO A 36 -9.66 -7.53 5.45
N PHE A 37 -10.70 -6.81 5.88
CA PHE A 37 -11.80 -6.45 5.00
C PHE A 37 -11.36 -5.48 3.89
N VAL A 38 -10.45 -4.57 4.22
CA VAL A 38 -9.89 -3.61 3.25
C VAL A 38 -9.00 -4.34 2.26
N THR A 39 -8.11 -5.21 2.74
CA THR A 39 -7.16 -5.92 1.86
C THR A 39 -7.86 -6.92 0.93
N GLU A 40 -8.86 -7.66 1.42
CA GLU A 40 -9.68 -8.54 0.57
C GLU A 40 -10.43 -7.77 -0.51
N ARG A 41 -11.05 -6.64 -0.14
CA ARG A 41 -11.77 -5.78 -1.09
C ARG A 41 -10.85 -5.18 -2.13
N ALA A 42 -9.66 -4.71 -1.72
CA ALA A 42 -8.67 -4.14 -2.62
C ALA A 42 -8.14 -5.18 -3.61
N ASN A 43 -7.76 -6.36 -3.13
CA ASN A 43 -7.33 -7.47 -4.00
C ASN A 43 -8.37 -7.80 -5.06
N ARG A 44 -9.64 -7.93 -4.68
CA ARG A 44 -10.71 -8.23 -5.63
C ARG A 44 -10.85 -7.14 -6.69
N PHE A 45 -10.94 -5.87 -6.28
CA PHE A 45 -11.16 -4.78 -7.23
C PHE A 45 -9.96 -4.54 -8.15
N LEU A 46 -8.73 -4.64 -7.63
CA LEU A 46 -7.53 -4.56 -8.45
C LEU A 46 -7.49 -5.66 -9.50
N ALA A 47 -7.83 -6.90 -9.15
CA ALA A 47 -7.92 -8.00 -10.11
C ALA A 47 -9.02 -7.76 -11.17
N GLU A 48 -10.23 -7.36 -10.74
CA GLU A 48 -11.36 -7.09 -11.63
C GLU A 48 -11.12 -5.91 -12.59
N THR A 49 -10.25 -4.96 -12.21
CA THR A 49 -9.97 -3.75 -12.98
C THR A 49 -8.67 -3.79 -13.79
N GLY A 50 -7.97 -4.93 -13.82
CA GLY A 50 -6.78 -5.12 -14.66
C GLY A 50 -5.44 -4.82 -13.99
N TYR A 51 -5.40 -4.74 -12.65
CA TYR A 51 -4.20 -4.52 -11.85
C TYR A 51 -3.78 -5.73 -10.98
N PRO A 52 -3.73 -6.97 -11.52
CA PRO A 52 -3.38 -8.14 -10.70
C PRO A 52 -1.92 -8.14 -10.20
N HIS A 53 -1.08 -7.25 -10.74
CA HIS A 53 0.33 -7.10 -10.38
C HIS A 53 0.56 -6.23 -9.14
N VAL A 54 -0.47 -5.49 -8.69
CA VAL A 54 -0.42 -4.74 -7.43
C VAL A 54 -0.52 -5.72 -6.27
N LYS A 55 0.48 -5.75 -5.39
CA LYS A 55 0.50 -6.61 -4.21
C LYS A 55 -0.19 -5.93 -3.04
N VAL A 56 -1.26 -6.52 -2.52
CA VAL A 56 -1.92 -6.06 -1.29
C VAL A 56 -1.51 -6.98 -0.14
N VAL A 57 -0.94 -6.40 0.91
CA VAL A 57 -0.44 -7.12 2.09
C VAL A 57 -1.33 -6.79 3.28
N LEU A 58 -1.83 -7.82 3.95
CA LEU A 58 -2.45 -7.69 5.27
C LEU A 58 -1.35 -7.67 6.32
N GLY A 59 -1.22 -6.56 7.03
CA GLY A 59 -0.22 -6.44 8.08
C GLY A 59 -0.12 -5.04 8.66
N ASP A 60 0.66 -4.94 9.72
CA ASP A 60 1.03 -3.66 10.29
C ASP A 60 2.17 -3.04 9.45
N ALA A 61 1.90 -1.89 8.84
CA ALA A 61 2.85 -1.21 7.98
C ALA A 61 4.10 -0.71 8.73
N GLU A 62 4.04 -0.58 10.07
CA GLU A 62 5.22 -0.29 10.90
C GLU A 62 6.30 -1.37 10.76
N HIS A 63 5.90 -2.63 10.60
CA HIS A 63 6.79 -3.79 10.53
C HIS A 63 6.91 -4.36 9.12
N ALA A 64 5.89 -4.18 8.28
CA ALA A 64 5.85 -4.79 6.95
C ALA A 64 6.97 -4.28 6.03
N ALA A 65 7.49 -3.07 6.27
CA ALA A 65 8.53 -2.48 5.43
C ALA A 65 9.86 -3.26 5.48
N ASP A 66 10.19 -3.89 6.61
CA ASP A 66 11.46 -4.61 6.79
C ASP A 66 11.52 -5.90 5.97
N GLU A 67 10.38 -6.56 5.74
CA GLU A 67 10.29 -7.79 4.95
C GLU A 67 10.07 -7.53 3.45
N LEU A 68 9.53 -6.36 3.10
CA LEU A 68 9.05 -6.04 1.76
C LEU A 68 9.96 -5.08 0.98
N GLY A 69 10.82 -4.35 1.68
CA GLY A 69 11.73 -3.37 1.10
C GLY A 69 13.04 -3.97 0.58
N PRO A 70 13.95 -3.12 0.06
CA PRO A 70 13.90 -1.65 -0.01
C PRO A 70 12.96 -1.08 -1.11
N PHE A 71 12.52 0.18 -0.94
CA PHE A 71 11.60 0.89 -1.84
C PHE A 71 12.20 2.16 -2.43
N ASP A 72 11.85 2.48 -3.68
CA ASP A 72 12.28 3.73 -4.32
C ASP A 72 11.39 4.92 -3.91
N VAL A 73 10.11 4.66 -3.61
CA VAL A 73 9.12 5.64 -3.12
C VAL A 73 8.28 4.99 -2.03
N ILE A 74 8.00 5.75 -0.96
CA ILE A 74 7.06 5.37 0.10
C ILE A 74 5.97 6.42 0.17
N LEU A 75 4.70 5.99 0.05
CA LEU A 75 3.54 6.88 0.05
C LEU A 75 2.59 6.49 1.18
N VAL A 76 2.38 7.43 2.11
CA VAL A 76 1.61 7.21 3.34
C VAL A 76 0.25 7.89 3.21
N THR A 77 -0.82 7.10 3.15
CA THR A 77 -2.20 7.61 2.95
C THR A 77 -3.04 7.62 4.22
N ILE A 78 -2.40 7.48 5.39
CA ILE A 78 -3.06 7.51 6.70
C ILE A 78 -2.33 8.48 7.62
N GLY A 79 -2.96 8.85 8.74
CA GLY A 79 -2.26 9.58 9.79
C GLY A 79 -1.18 8.71 10.43
N ALA A 80 0.07 9.18 10.38
CA ALA A 80 1.22 8.55 11.03
C ALA A 80 1.89 9.57 11.96
N TRP A 81 2.33 9.12 13.14
CA TRP A 81 3.07 9.95 14.09
C TRP A 81 4.56 9.90 13.82
N ASP A 82 5.06 8.72 13.44
CA ASP A 82 6.45 8.44 13.11
C ASP A 82 6.55 7.81 11.70
N CYS A 83 7.79 7.65 11.21
CA CYS A 83 8.09 7.16 9.86
C CYS A 83 9.13 6.02 9.90
N PRO A 84 8.82 4.88 10.57
CA PRO A 84 9.78 3.78 10.78
C PRO A 84 10.30 3.20 9.46
N TRP A 85 9.44 3.11 8.44
CA TRP A 85 9.77 2.65 7.09
C TRP A 85 10.76 3.55 6.32
N ALA A 86 11.13 4.73 6.85
CA ALA A 86 12.11 5.60 6.19
C ALA A 86 13.48 4.90 6.03
N ALA A 87 13.80 3.96 6.92
CA ALA A 87 15.02 3.15 6.82
C ALA A 87 15.02 2.22 5.59
N CYS A 88 13.85 1.86 5.07
CA CYS A 88 13.68 1.01 3.89
C CYS A 88 13.69 1.82 2.59
N TRP A 89 13.71 3.16 2.66
CA TRP A 89 13.74 4.01 1.48
C TRP A 89 15.16 4.04 0.87
N ARG A 90 15.23 3.71 -0.41
CA ARG A 90 16.45 3.81 -1.22
C ARG A 90 16.18 4.78 -2.38
N PRO A 91 16.66 6.03 -2.29
CA PRO A 91 16.53 6.96 -3.41
C PRO A 91 17.33 6.43 -4.63
N ALA A 92 16.83 6.71 -5.84
CA ALA A 92 17.57 6.43 -7.05
C ALA A 92 18.94 7.13 -7.01
N ALA A 93 19.99 6.43 -7.41
CA ALA A 93 21.28 7.07 -7.69
C ALA A 93 21.08 7.99 -8.89
N GLY A 94 21.27 9.30 -8.68
CA GLY A 94 21.14 10.31 -9.72
C GLY A 94 22.17 10.19 -10.83
#